data_AF-A0A7W0RFG4-F1
#
_entry.id   AF-A0A7W0RFG4-F1
#
_cell.length_a   1.000
_cell.length_b   1.000
_cell.length_c   1.000
_cell.angle_alpha   90.00
_cell.angle_beta   90.00
_cell.angle_gamma   90.00
#
_symmetry.space_group_name_H-M   'P 1'
#
loop_
_entity.id
_entity.type
_entity.pdbx_description
1 polymer ?
#
loop_
_entity_poly.entity_id
_entity_poly.type
_entity_poly.pdbx_seq_one_letter_code
_entity_poly.pdbx_strand_id
1 'polypeptide(L)'
;MAAVSTLRCLRRRKGVNGARRGAVRWVLMAVGVGALLWVPPLLEEASNRPGNLAKLVDYFGDPGATTLGLREGVELRLVHLDLWRLAAGDVLSDRSLVTGSVLPGAVLRLAWAGAVVIAWRLRHATLLRLHLVLAATLALSAVSMGRIIGEAWYYLSLWAWGIGALLAVAVGWTLGILLARASAGTGRAAPAPAWALAGVGVAASLAFSSAAAGSEVLRPDLEAIVGELVAPTAEALASRPGGNEERFLVTWTDELHLGAQGFALLNELARKGFEVGAITRYRAQATGYRVLEPAQATAVVHLAAGTHRVEEWRAKPGVEEVATVDERTAGDRSQYDELQSEVVEGLEDADLSDLASRVDQNAFAVAFDPRVPEPVRVKLARMRTMPWPTAVFVGPPTSAPATP
;
A
#
# COMPACT_ATOMS: atom_id res chain seq x y z
N MET A 1 61.83 9.03 20.57
CA MET A 1 60.41 9.43 20.40
C MET A 1 59.97 9.60 18.94
N ALA A 2 60.79 10.15 18.03
CA ALA A 2 60.39 10.39 16.63
C ALA A 2 59.96 9.12 15.84
N ALA A 3 60.63 7.97 16.03
CA ALA A 3 60.32 6.74 15.29
C ALA A 3 58.92 6.16 15.59
N VAL A 4 58.45 6.30 16.84
CA VAL A 4 57.12 5.82 17.26
C VAL A 4 56.00 6.69 16.67
N SER A 5 56.25 7.99 16.53
CA SER A 5 55.37 8.96 15.88
C SER A 5 55.17 8.65 14.39
N THR A 6 56.26 8.33 13.69
CA THR A 6 56.25 8.02 12.25
C THR A 6 55.56 6.69 11.97
N LEU A 7 55.80 5.66 12.79
CA LEU A 7 55.12 4.36 12.70
C LEU A 7 53.60 4.47 12.97
N ARG A 8 53.19 5.31 13.93
CA ARG A 8 51.76 5.61 14.16
C ARG A 8 51.12 6.38 13.00
N CYS A 9 51.85 7.32 12.39
CA CYS A 9 51.37 8.08 11.23
C CYS A 9 51.22 7.18 9.99
N LEU A 10 52.17 6.29 9.73
CA LEU A 10 52.13 5.31 8.65
C LEU A 10 51.03 4.25 8.85
N ARG A 11 50.83 3.74 10.07
CA ARG A 11 49.69 2.87 10.40
C ARG A 11 48.35 3.58 10.23
N ARG A 12 48.24 4.85 10.65
CA ARG A 12 47.04 5.68 10.40
C ARG A 12 46.79 5.90 8.91
N ARG A 13 47.81 6.24 8.11
CA ARG A 13 47.70 6.40 6.66
C ARG A 13 47.30 5.09 5.96
N LYS A 14 47.90 3.95 6.31
CA LYS A 14 47.49 2.62 5.79
C LYS A 14 46.05 2.28 6.19
N GLY A 15 45.65 2.56 7.43
CA GLY A 15 44.28 2.37 7.91
C GLY A 15 43.25 3.24 7.18
N VAL A 16 43.55 4.52 6.94
CA VAL A 16 42.70 5.45 6.19
C VAL A 16 42.60 5.03 4.72
N ASN A 17 43.70 4.62 4.08
CA ASN A 17 43.69 4.13 2.70
C ASN A 17 42.95 2.80 2.56
N GLY A 18 43.08 1.90 3.53
CA GLY A 18 42.32 0.64 3.60
C GLY A 18 40.82 0.88 3.78
N ALA A 19 40.43 1.78 4.69
CA ALA A 19 39.04 2.17 4.90
C ALA A 19 38.44 2.88 3.67
N ARG A 20 39.23 3.72 2.98
CA ARG A 20 38.82 4.39 1.74
C ARG A 20 38.65 3.40 0.59
N ARG A 21 39.57 2.45 0.42
CA ARG A 21 39.44 1.36 -0.56
C ARG A 21 38.22 0.47 -0.27
N GLY A 22 37.99 0.15 1.00
CA GLY A 22 36.79 -0.58 1.43
C GLY A 22 35.51 0.18 1.11
N ALA A 23 35.44 1.47 1.45
CA ALA A 23 34.29 2.32 1.14
C ALA A 23 34.04 2.44 -0.37
N VAL A 24 35.09 2.68 -1.17
CA VAL A 24 34.99 2.72 -2.63
C VAL A 24 34.49 1.40 -3.17
N ARG A 25 34.98 0.26 -2.67
CA ARG A 25 34.49 -1.06 -3.08
C ARG A 25 33.00 -1.23 -2.78
N TRP A 26 32.54 -0.84 -1.59
CA TRP A 26 31.11 -0.91 -1.25
C TRP A 26 30.26 0.03 -2.09
N VAL A 27 30.73 1.25 -2.37
CA VAL A 27 30.05 2.17 -3.29
C VAL A 27 29.97 1.58 -4.69
N LEU A 28 31.07 1.03 -5.21
CA LEU A 28 31.09 0.39 -6.53
C LEU A 28 30.16 -0.83 -6.58
N MET A 29 30.12 -1.65 -5.53
CA MET A 29 29.18 -2.77 -5.44
C MET A 29 27.74 -2.27 -5.38
N ALA A 30 27.44 -1.23 -4.60
CA ALA A 30 26.09 -0.66 -4.52
C ALA A 30 25.65 -0.04 -5.87
N VAL A 31 26.55 0.67 -6.55
CA VAL A 31 26.31 1.21 -7.90
C VAL A 31 26.14 0.09 -8.92
N GLY A 32 26.99 -0.94 -8.88
CA GLY A 32 26.91 -2.08 -9.79
C GLY A 32 25.62 -2.89 -9.59
N VAL A 33 25.24 -3.16 -8.35
CA VAL A 33 23.96 -3.79 -8.01
C VAL A 33 22.80 -2.89 -8.42
N GLY A 34 22.87 -1.59 -8.14
CA GLY A 34 21.87 -0.62 -8.58
C GLY A 34 21.70 -0.64 -10.10
N ALA A 35 22.78 -0.55 -10.86
CA ALA A 35 22.75 -0.61 -12.31
C ALA A 35 22.15 -1.94 -12.82
N LEU A 36 22.56 -3.06 -12.23
CA LEU A 36 22.04 -4.39 -12.59
C LEU A 36 20.53 -4.49 -12.33
N LEU A 37 20.05 -4.01 -11.19
CA LEU A 37 18.63 -3.99 -10.83
C LEU A 37 17.81 -3.06 -11.73
N TRP A 38 18.45 -2.07 -12.35
CA TRP A 38 17.83 -1.15 -13.31
C TRP A 38 17.89 -1.64 -14.76
N VAL A 39 18.56 -2.76 -15.06
CA VAL A 39 18.57 -3.31 -16.43
C VAL A 39 17.16 -3.62 -16.94
N PRO A 40 16.27 -4.34 -16.20
CA PRO A 40 14.93 -4.63 -16.69
C PRO A 40 14.09 -3.38 -17.06
N PRO A 41 13.95 -2.34 -16.21
CA PRO A 41 13.19 -1.15 -16.59
C PRO A 41 13.84 -0.36 -17.74
N LEU A 42 15.17 -0.34 -17.85
CA LEU A 42 15.85 0.30 -18.98
C LEU A 42 15.65 -0.46 -20.31
N LEU A 43 15.63 -1.79 -20.25
CA LEU A 43 15.30 -2.62 -21.42
C LEU A 43 13.85 -2.44 -21.83
N GLU A 44 12.93 -2.37 -20.87
CA GLU A 44 11.52 -2.09 -21.13
C GLU A 44 11.34 -0.70 -21.76
N GLU A 45 12.01 0.32 -21.23
CA GLU A 45 12.00 1.68 -21.78
C GLU A 45 12.50 1.72 -23.24
N ALA A 46 13.55 0.94 -23.55
CA ALA A 46 14.09 0.86 -24.90
C ALA A 46 13.23 0.03 -25.86
N SER A 47 12.44 -0.92 -25.34
CA SER A 47 11.68 -1.89 -26.14
C SER A 47 10.25 -1.43 -26.45
N ASN A 48 9.68 -0.53 -25.65
CA ASN A 48 8.30 -0.07 -25.79
C ASN A 48 8.23 1.43 -26.10
N ARG A 49 7.16 1.88 -26.77
CA ARG A 49 6.88 3.30 -27.02
C ARG A 49 5.42 3.66 -26.70
N PRO A 50 5.16 4.56 -25.72
CA PRO A 50 6.13 5.06 -24.73
C PRO A 50 6.56 3.93 -23.77
N GLY A 51 7.83 3.94 -23.39
CA GLY A 51 8.34 3.09 -22.32
C GLY A 51 7.82 3.51 -20.95
N ASN A 52 7.98 2.68 -19.93
CA ASN A 52 7.42 2.98 -18.61
C ASN A 52 8.11 4.16 -17.92
N LEU A 53 9.40 4.42 -18.14
CA LEU A 53 10.07 5.59 -17.55
C LEU A 53 9.54 6.88 -18.18
N ALA A 54 9.33 6.91 -19.49
CA ALA A 54 8.67 8.05 -20.14
C ALA A 54 7.28 8.31 -19.55
N LYS A 55 6.45 7.27 -19.40
CA LYS A 55 5.12 7.39 -18.76
C LYS A 55 5.20 7.93 -17.33
N LEU A 56 6.16 7.48 -16.53
CA LEU A 56 6.35 7.96 -15.17
C LEU A 56 6.78 9.43 -15.15
N VAL A 57 7.71 9.81 -16.03
CA VAL A 57 8.15 11.21 -16.15
C VAL A 57 6.99 12.11 -16.55
N ASP A 58 6.19 11.71 -17.54
CA ASP A 58 5.02 12.46 -17.97
C ASP A 58 4.01 12.59 -16.83
N TYR A 59 3.66 11.47 -16.19
CA TYR A 59 2.68 11.43 -15.09
C TYR A 59 3.09 12.28 -13.87
N PHE A 60 4.36 12.24 -13.47
CA PHE A 60 4.85 13.02 -12.32
C PHE A 60 5.25 14.47 -12.68
N GLY A 61 5.46 14.74 -13.97
CA GLY A 61 5.82 16.05 -14.51
C GLY A 61 4.63 16.98 -14.66
N ASP A 62 3.51 16.46 -15.17
CA ASP A 62 2.24 17.16 -15.28
C ASP A 62 1.11 16.31 -14.65
N PRO A 63 1.08 16.21 -13.32
CA PRO A 63 0.02 15.47 -12.66
C PRO A 63 -1.29 16.23 -12.84
N GLY A 64 -2.26 15.63 -13.52
CA GLY A 64 -3.61 16.19 -13.70
C GLY A 64 -4.43 16.34 -12.39
N ALA A 65 -3.79 16.23 -11.23
CA ALA A 65 -4.34 16.41 -9.90
C ALA A 65 -3.32 17.07 -8.97
N THR A 66 -3.82 17.73 -7.92
CA THR A 66 -2.98 18.41 -6.94
C THR A 66 -2.14 17.41 -6.14
N THR A 67 -0.89 17.77 -5.87
CA THR A 67 -0.03 17.05 -4.93
C THR A 67 -0.32 17.46 -3.49
N LEU A 68 -0.05 16.58 -2.55
CA LEU A 68 -0.26 16.78 -1.11
C LEU A 68 0.42 18.06 -0.57
N GLY A 69 1.62 18.39 -1.06
CA GLY A 69 2.38 19.56 -0.61
C GLY A 69 3.43 19.25 0.44
N LEU A 70 4.46 20.11 0.54
CA LEU A 70 5.63 19.83 1.38
C LEU A 70 5.29 19.86 2.89
N ARG A 71 4.37 20.72 3.31
CA ARG A 71 3.99 20.85 4.71
C ARG A 71 3.28 19.58 5.18
N GLU A 72 2.25 19.19 4.46
CA GLU A 72 1.44 18.01 4.68
C GLU A 72 2.31 16.75 4.57
N GLY A 73 3.26 16.71 3.63
CA GLY A 73 4.25 15.63 3.55
C GLY A 73 5.17 15.54 4.77
N VAL A 74 5.54 16.67 5.39
CA VAL A 74 6.30 16.68 6.65
C VAL A 74 5.45 16.21 7.83
N GLU A 75 4.19 16.64 7.91
CA GLU A 75 3.24 16.23 8.94
C GLU A 75 2.98 14.71 8.84
N LEU A 76 2.67 14.21 7.65
CA LEU A 76 2.48 12.78 7.37
C LEU A 76 3.69 11.94 7.78
N ARG A 77 4.91 12.41 7.47
CA ARG A 77 6.14 11.75 7.89
C ARG A 77 6.23 11.68 9.42
N LEU A 78 5.93 12.76 10.14
CA LEU A 78 6.03 12.79 11.60
C LEU A 78 5.01 11.84 12.26
N VAL A 79 3.81 11.70 11.69
CA VAL A 79 2.84 10.69 12.12
C VAL A 79 3.43 9.27 12.01
N HIS A 80 4.18 8.99 10.94
CA HIS A 80 4.83 7.69 10.71
C HIS A 80 6.16 7.49 11.45
N LEU A 81 6.61 8.48 12.23
CA LEU A 81 7.75 8.34 13.15
C LEU A 81 7.32 7.98 14.58
N ASP A 82 6.05 7.67 14.79
CA ASP A 82 5.51 7.24 16.08
C ASP A 82 5.83 5.76 16.38
N LEU A 83 6.93 5.54 17.09
CA LEU A 83 7.36 4.19 17.47
C LEU A 83 6.35 3.45 18.36
N TRP A 84 5.41 4.15 19.01
CA TRP A 84 4.38 3.48 19.80
C TRP A 84 3.32 2.83 18.93
N ARG A 85 2.90 3.49 17.86
CA ARG A 85 2.03 2.87 16.85
C ARG A 85 2.72 1.69 16.17
N LEU A 86 4.01 1.82 15.88
CA LEU A 86 4.81 0.69 15.37
C LEU A 86 4.84 -0.49 16.37
N ALA A 87 5.04 -0.22 17.66
CA ALA A 87 5.10 -1.25 18.70
C ALA A 87 3.73 -1.86 19.04
N ALA A 88 2.65 -1.08 18.91
CA ALA A 88 1.28 -1.51 19.15
C ALA A 88 0.73 -2.42 18.03
N GLY A 89 1.44 -2.55 16.91
CA GLY A 89 0.99 -3.34 15.76
C GLY A 89 0.06 -2.58 14.81
N ASP A 90 -0.10 -1.27 15.00
CA ASP A 90 -1.01 -0.44 14.19
C ASP A 90 -0.61 -0.39 12.71
N VAL A 91 0.61 -0.79 12.36
CA VAL A 91 1.12 -0.83 10.97
C VAL A 91 0.20 -1.61 10.02
N LEU A 92 -0.59 -2.54 10.55
CA LEU A 92 -1.50 -3.39 9.80
C LEU A 92 -2.99 -3.11 10.08
N SER A 93 -3.32 -2.23 11.04
CA SER A 93 -4.70 -1.92 11.41
C SER A 93 -5.10 -0.50 10.97
N ASP A 94 -6.10 -0.48 10.09
CA ASP A 94 -7.00 0.63 9.81
C ASP A 94 -6.47 1.87 9.04
N ARG A 95 -7.42 2.58 8.39
CA ARG A 95 -7.23 3.79 7.56
C ARG A 95 -6.71 5.01 8.35
N SER A 96 -6.63 4.91 9.67
CA SER A 96 -6.11 5.89 10.63
C SER A 96 -4.59 6.16 10.50
N LEU A 97 -3.89 5.49 9.59
CA LEU A 97 -2.42 5.56 9.50
C LEU A 97 -1.89 6.86 8.88
N VAL A 98 -2.72 7.62 8.17
CA VAL A 98 -2.35 8.90 7.55
C VAL A 98 -2.69 10.12 8.40
N THR A 99 -3.44 9.94 9.48
CA THR A 99 -3.80 10.97 10.45
C THR A 99 -3.29 10.60 11.85
N GLY A 100 -3.06 11.60 12.71
CA GLY A 100 -2.59 11.36 14.06
C GLY A 100 -1.72 12.48 14.61
N SER A 101 -1.23 12.28 15.83
CA SER A 101 -0.36 13.26 16.48
C SER A 101 1.04 13.26 15.85
N VAL A 102 1.54 14.45 15.50
CA VAL A 102 2.93 14.64 15.08
C VAL A 102 3.92 14.64 16.25
N LEU A 103 3.41 14.69 17.50
CA LEU A 103 4.25 14.84 18.70
C LEU A 103 5.22 13.68 18.91
N PRO A 104 4.81 12.40 18.83
CA PRO A 104 5.75 11.28 19.03
C PRO A 104 6.90 11.29 18.00
N GLY A 105 6.57 11.55 16.73
CA GLY A 105 7.58 11.69 15.68
C GLY A 105 8.49 12.91 15.88
N ALA A 106 7.94 14.02 16.38
CA ALA A 106 8.73 15.20 16.71
C ALA A 106 9.71 14.92 17.87
N VAL A 107 9.27 14.22 18.91
CA VAL A 107 10.11 13.78 20.03
C VAL A 107 11.23 12.86 19.54
N LEU A 108 10.92 11.86 18.71
CA LEU A 108 11.95 10.98 18.13
C LEU A 108 12.96 11.78 17.30
N ARG A 109 12.50 12.73 16.49
CA ARG A 109 13.37 13.60 15.68
C ARG A 109 14.29 14.45 16.57
N LEU A 110 13.79 14.98 17.68
CA LEU A 110 14.59 15.73 18.65
C LEU A 110 15.62 14.84 19.36
N ALA A 111 15.22 13.63 19.78
CA ALA A 111 16.12 12.65 20.37
C ALA A 111 17.24 12.25 19.38
N TRP A 112 16.88 12.05 18.10
CA TRP A 112 17.85 11.81 17.02
C TRP A 112 18.80 12.99 16.83
N ALA A 113 18.30 14.23 16.81
CA ALA A 113 19.17 15.41 16.72
C ALA A 113 20.16 15.47 17.91
N GLY A 114 19.70 15.16 19.12
CA GLY A 114 20.56 15.00 20.30
C GLY A 114 21.62 13.92 20.12
N ALA A 115 21.25 12.76 19.55
CA ALA A 115 22.19 11.70 19.21
C ALA A 115 23.24 12.16 18.18
N VAL A 116 22.87 12.94 17.15
CA VAL A 116 23.85 13.53 16.21
C VAL A 116 24.88 14.38 16.96
N VAL A 117 24.42 15.25 17.86
CA VAL A 117 25.30 16.10 18.67
C VAL A 117 26.22 15.26 19.55
N ILE A 118 25.69 14.22 20.20
CA ILE A 118 26.49 13.28 21.00
C ILE A 118 27.53 12.58 20.12
N ALA A 119 27.16 11.99 18.99
CA ALA A 119 28.07 11.34 18.07
C ALA A 119 29.18 12.28 17.57
N TRP A 120 28.84 13.55 17.32
CA TRP A 120 29.78 14.60 16.95
C TRP A 120 30.77 14.91 18.07
N ARG A 121 30.28 15.13 19.30
CA ARG A 121 31.11 15.34 20.50
C ARG A 121 32.03 14.15 20.77
N LEU A 122 31.52 12.92 20.59
CA LEU A 122 32.27 11.68 20.72
C LEU A 122 33.27 11.42 19.58
N ARG A 123 33.21 12.22 18.50
CA ARG A 123 33.99 12.09 17.26
C ARG A 123 33.88 10.70 16.62
N HIS A 124 32.70 10.09 16.69
CA HIS A 124 32.48 8.72 16.20
C HIS A 124 32.11 8.73 14.70
N ALA A 125 33.12 8.62 13.83
CA ALA A 125 32.97 8.80 12.38
C ALA A 125 31.90 7.89 11.74
N THR A 126 31.77 6.64 12.19
CA THR A 126 30.77 5.70 11.64
C THR A 126 29.34 6.14 12.00
N LEU A 127 29.13 6.63 13.22
CA LEU A 127 27.79 7.10 13.64
C LEU A 127 27.42 8.38 12.89
N LEU A 128 28.37 9.30 12.75
CA LEU A 128 28.13 10.52 11.96
C LEU A 128 27.75 10.22 10.50
N ARG A 129 28.36 9.21 9.88
CA ARG A 129 27.98 8.75 8.54
C ARG A 129 26.56 8.17 8.52
N LEU A 130 26.22 7.35 9.51
CA LEU A 130 24.86 6.81 9.64
C LEU A 130 23.82 7.93 9.80
N HIS A 131 24.07 8.88 10.70
CA HIS A 131 23.20 10.03 10.90
C HIS A 131 23.08 10.91 9.64
N LEU A 132 24.17 11.08 8.88
CA LEU A 132 24.13 11.81 7.62
C LEU A 132 23.23 11.11 6.58
N VAL A 133 23.32 9.79 6.47
CA VAL A 133 22.42 9.00 5.60
C VAL A 133 20.98 9.19 6.05
N LEU A 134 20.69 9.05 7.35
CA LEU A 134 19.33 9.24 7.89
C LEU A 134 18.82 10.67 7.69
N ALA A 135 19.68 11.69 7.79
CA ALA A 135 19.32 13.07 7.50
C ALA A 135 18.90 13.26 6.03
N ALA A 136 19.67 12.68 5.10
CA ALA A 136 19.33 12.69 3.68
C ALA A 136 18.02 11.94 3.40
N THR A 137 17.86 10.74 3.99
CA THR A 137 16.62 9.95 3.88
C THR A 137 15.41 10.71 4.42
N LEU A 138 15.54 11.42 5.54
CA LEU A 138 14.47 12.25 6.09
C LEU A 138 14.11 13.42 5.17
N ALA A 139 15.10 14.06 4.54
CA ALA A 139 14.83 15.15 3.59
C ALA A 139 14.10 14.62 2.34
N LEU A 140 14.60 13.53 1.76
CA LEU A 140 14.00 12.89 0.60
C LEU A 140 12.59 12.35 0.90
N SER A 141 12.36 11.85 2.12
CA SER A 141 11.04 11.33 2.48
C SER A 141 9.98 12.43 2.54
N ALA A 142 10.32 13.62 3.05
CA ALA A 142 9.42 14.78 3.03
C ALA A 142 9.08 15.22 1.60
N VAL A 143 10.07 15.24 0.70
CA VAL A 143 9.84 15.54 -0.72
C VAL A 143 8.97 14.48 -1.38
N SER A 144 9.26 13.20 -1.15
CA SER A 144 8.50 12.08 -1.71
C SER A 144 7.04 12.10 -1.25
N MET A 145 6.79 12.30 0.04
CA MET A 145 5.44 12.38 0.59
C MET A 145 4.71 13.63 0.11
N GLY A 146 5.40 14.77 0.01
CA GLY A 146 4.78 15.99 -0.51
C GLY A 146 4.42 15.94 -2.00
N ARG A 147 4.99 14.98 -2.75
CA ARG A 147 4.65 14.72 -4.16
C ARG A 147 3.66 13.57 -4.35
N ILE A 148 3.04 13.06 -3.29
CA ILE A 148 1.90 12.16 -3.42
C ILE A 148 0.79 12.91 -4.16
N ILE A 149 0.28 12.33 -5.24
CA ILE A 149 -0.76 12.89 -6.08
C ILE A 149 -2.11 12.37 -5.59
N GLY A 150 -3.06 13.28 -5.35
CA GLY A 150 -4.38 12.92 -4.83
C GLY A 150 -4.36 12.51 -3.35
N GLU A 151 -5.29 11.62 -2.98
CA GLU A 151 -5.49 11.17 -1.61
C GLU A 151 -4.28 10.37 -1.07
N ALA A 152 -3.83 10.70 0.14
CA ALA A 152 -2.72 10.01 0.79
C ALA A 152 -3.22 8.68 1.40
N TRP A 153 -3.22 7.62 0.59
CA TRP A 153 -3.53 6.29 1.09
C TRP A 153 -2.42 5.75 1.98
N TYR A 154 -2.78 5.07 3.07
CA TYR A 154 -1.82 4.56 4.07
C TYR A 154 -0.69 3.70 3.46
N TYR A 155 -0.99 2.90 2.42
CA TYR A 155 0.00 2.03 1.79
C TYR A 155 1.13 2.82 1.11
N LEU A 156 0.89 4.09 0.75
CA LEU A 156 1.89 4.97 0.14
C LEU A 156 2.96 5.44 1.12
N SER A 157 2.75 5.28 2.43
CA SER A 157 3.64 5.77 3.48
C SER A 157 4.21 4.66 4.39
N LEU A 158 3.86 3.39 4.18
CA LEU A 158 4.31 2.26 5.02
C LEU A 158 5.85 2.16 5.14
N TRP A 159 6.60 2.53 4.12
CA TRP A 159 8.06 2.52 4.13
C TRP A 159 8.67 3.50 5.15
N ALA A 160 7.93 4.52 5.58
CA ALA A 160 8.40 5.49 6.57
C ALA A 160 8.57 4.88 7.97
N TRP A 161 7.82 3.82 8.30
CA TRP A 161 8.04 3.04 9.51
C TRP A 161 9.46 2.47 9.59
N GLY A 162 9.99 2.02 8.44
CA GLY A 162 11.37 1.55 8.34
C GLY A 162 12.40 2.65 8.65
N ILE A 163 12.11 3.91 8.27
CA ILE A 163 12.95 5.06 8.62
C ILE A 163 12.90 5.32 10.13
N GLY A 164 11.70 5.27 10.73
CA GLY A 164 11.52 5.39 12.18
C GLY A 164 12.32 4.36 12.96
N ALA A 165 12.26 3.09 12.56
CA ALA A 165 13.04 2.01 13.16
C ALA A 165 14.55 2.25 13.07
N LEU A 166 15.06 2.69 11.90
CA LEU A 166 16.48 3.00 11.73
C LEU A 166 16.92 4.22 12.57
N LEU A 167 16.06 5.23 12.74
CA LEU A 167 16.32 6.35 13.66
C LEU A 167 16.44 5.88 15.10
N ALA A 168 15.52 5.02 15.56
CA ALA A 168 15.56 4.43 16.90
C ALA A 168 16.86 3.65 17.14
N VAL A 169 17.27 2.84 16.16
CA VAL A 169 18.54 2.10 16.20
C VAL A 169 19.75 3.04 16.28
N ALA A 170 19.78 4.11 15.48
CA ALA A 170 20.87 5.09 15.50
C ALA A 170 20.96 5.85 16.84
N VAL A 171 19.81 6.21 17.42
CA VAL A 171 19.72 6.82 18.76
C VAL A 171 20.24 5.83 19.81
N GLY A 172 19.71 4.61 19.83
CA GLY A 172 20.10 3.58 20.78
C GLY A 172 21.58 3.22 20.71
N TRP A 173 22.15 3.10 19.50
CA TRP A 173 23.58 2.85 19.32
C TRP A 173 24.43 4.00 19.88
N THR A 174 24.03 5.24 19.60
CA THR A 174 24.75 6.42 20.10
C THR A 174 24.73 6.48 21.63
N LEU A 175 23.57 6.25 22.24
CA LEU A 175 23.42 6.19 23.69
C LEU A 175 24.22 5.03 24.29
N GLY A 176 24.21 3.86 23.65
CA GLY A 176 24.99 2.70 24.09
C GLY A 176 26.50 2.98 24.12
N ILE A 177 27.03 3.70 23.13
CA ILE A 177 28.44 4.14 23.13
C ILE A 177 28.71 5.17 24.23
N LEU A 178 27.80 6.13 24.43
CA LEU A 178 27.93 7.13 25.48
C LEU A 178 27.98 6.47 26.88
N LEU A 179 27.05 5.55 27.15
CA LEU A 179 26.98 4.82 28.41
C LEU A 179 28.20 3.90 28.60
N ALA A 180 28.64 3.20 27.56
CA ALA A 180 29.84 2.38 27.62
C ALA A 180 31.12 3.19 27.92
N ARG A 181 31.20 4.44 27.45
CA ARG A 181 32.31 5.35 27.79
C ARG A 181 32.23 5.85 29.23
N ALA A 182 31.03 6.12 29.72
CA ALA A 182 30.82 6.52 31.11
C ALA A 182 31.17 5.38 32.08
N SER A 183 30.86 4.12 31.72
CA SER A 183 31.17 2.93 32.52
C SER A 183 32.58 2.37 32.32
N ALA A 184 33.31 2.76 31.27
CA ALA A 184 34.71 2.36 31.11
C ALA A 184 35.62 2.87 32.26
N GLY A 185 35.20 3.92 32.98
CA GLY A 185 35.85 4.38 34.22
C GLY A 185 35.67 3.43 35.42
N THR A 186 34.76 2.46 35.36
CA THR A 186 34.44 1.53 36.46
C THR A 186 34.90 0.08 36.22
N GLY A 187 35.71 -0.17 35.16
CA GLY A 187 36.41 -1.44 34.95
C GLY A 187 35.61 -2.58 34.31
N ARG A 188 34.34 -2.37 33.93
CA ARG A 188 33.54 -3.38 33.19
C ARG A 188 33.43 -3.02 31.71
N ALA A 189 34.28 -3.62 30.88
CA ALA A 189 34.15 -3.55 29.42
C ALA A 189 33.13 -4.58 28.94
N ALA A 190 31.90 -4.16 28.64
CA ALA A 190 30.92 -5.02 27.98
C ALA A 190 30.83 -4.70 26.48
N PRO A 191 30.79 -5.70 25.58
CA PRO A 191 30.52 -5.53 24.15
C PRO A 191 29.02 -5.23 23.89
N ALA A 192 28.42 -4.37 24.70
CA ALA A 192 26.97 -4.16 24.78
C ALA A 192 26.29 -3.64 23.51
N PRO A 193 26.86 -2.74 22.68
CA PRO A 193 26.08 -2.12 21.61
C PRO A 193 25.80 -3.04 20.42
N ALA A 194 26.74 -3.94 20.07
CA ALA A 194 26.55 -4.88 18.96
C ALA A 194 25.53 -5.97 19.30
N TRP A 195 25.56 -6.50 20.53
CA TRP A 195 24.58 -7.45 21.03
C TRP A 195 23.21 -6.83 21.28
N ALA A 196 23.15 -5.55 21.69
CA ALA A 196 21.88 -4.83 21.79
C ALA A 196 21.24 -4.64 20.41
N LEU A 197 22.02 -4.24 19.39
CA LEU A 197 21.56 -4.14 18.00
C LEU A 197 21.10 -5.50 17.44
N ALA A 198 21.87 -6.56 17.66
CA ALA A 198 21.49 -7.92 17.24
C ALA A 198 20.24 -8.39 17.99
N GLY A 199 20.13 -8.11 19.29
CA GLY A 199 18.96 -8.43 20.11
C GLY A 199 17.71 -7.69 19.64
N VAL A 200 17.81 -6.40 19.30
CA VAL A 200 16.70 -5.63 18.70
C VAL A 200 16.31 -6.21 17.35
N GLY A 201 17.28 -6.57 16.49
CA GLY A 201 16.99 -7.19 15.20
C GLY A 201 16.27 -8.54 15.32
N VAL A 202 16.73 -9.39 16.25
CA VAL A 202 16.10 -10.69 16.56
C VAL A 202 14.71 -10.48 17.15
N ALA A 203 14.56 -9.58 18.13
CA ALA A 203 13.27 -9.28 18.75
C ALA A 203 12.26 -8.71 17.74
N ALA A 204 12.68 -7.79 16.89
CA ALA A 204 11.84 -7.24 15.82
C ALA A 204 11.46 -8.31 14.79
N SER A 205 12.40 -9.18 14.41
CA SER A 205 12.12 -10.30 13.49
C SER A 205 11.15 -11.31 14.10
N LEU A 206 11.30 -11.63 15.39
CA LEU A 206 10.40 -12.52 16.11
C LEU A 206 9.01 -11.89 16.25
N ALA A 207 8.94 -10.61 16.62
CA ALA A 207 7.68 -9.88 16.74
C ALA A 207 6.95 -9.78 15.39
N PHE A 208 7.68 -9.48 14.31
CA PHE A 208 7.10 -9.44 12.96
C PHE A 208 6.62 -10.83 12.53
N SER A 209 7.43 -11.87 12.71
CA SER A 209 7.04 -13.25 12.39
C SER A 209 5.84 -13.72 13.21
N SER A 210 5.76 -13.37 14.50
CA SER A 210 4.60 -13.70 15.33
C SER A 210 3.35 -12.93 14.91
N ALA A 211 3.49 -11.64 14.59
CA ALA A 211 2.39 -10.82 14.10
C ALA A 211 1.88 -11.31 12.74
N ALA A 212 2.79 -11.74 11.86
CA ALA A 212 2.45 -12.34 10.57
C ALA A 212 1.78 -13.72 10.75
N ALA A 213 2.23 -14.54 11.70
CA ALA A 213 1.62 -15.84 11.98
C ALA A 213 0.22 -15.73 12.60
N GLY A 214 -0.03 -14.66 13.36
CA GLY A 214 -1.33 -14.36 13.96
C GLY A 214 -2.17 -13.37 13.15
N SER A 215 -1.81 -13.08 11.89
CA SER A 215 -2.55 -12.10 11.10
C SER A 215 -3.95 -12.61 10.79
N GLU A 216 -4.96 -11.91 11.29
CA GLU A 216 -6.36 -12.18 10.96
C GLU A 216 -6.69 -11.62 9.57
N VAL A 217 -7.74 -12.16 8.96
CA VAL A 217 -8.27 -11.65 7.69
C VAL A 217 -8.81 -10.24 7.93
N LEU A 218 -8.30 -9.26 7.18
CA LEU A 218 -8.66 -7.84 7.38
C LEU A 218 -10.14 -7.54 7.11
N ARG A 219 -10.79 -8.35 6.26
CA ARG A 219 -12.19 -8.22 5.84
C ARG A 219 -12.84 -9.61 5.77
N PRO A 220 -13.14 -10.22 6.92
CA PRO A 220 -13.75 -11.56 6.97
C PRO A 220 -15.17 -11.55 6.39
N ASP A 221 -15.84 -10.40 6.41
CA ASP A 221 -17.13 -10.15 5.76
C ASP A 221 -17.05 -10.37 4.24
N LEU A 222 -16.03 -9.79 3.57
CA LEU A 222 -15.86 -9.97 2.13
C LEU A 222 -15.49 -11.41 1.76
N GLU A 223 -14.71 -12.08 2.61
CA GLU A 223 -14.36 -13.49 2.43
C GLU A 223 -15.61 -14.38 2.55
N ALA A 224 -16.44 -14.16 3.57
CA ALA A 224 -17.68 -14.92 3.77
C ALA A 224 -18.62 -14.79 2.57
N ILE A 225 -18.84 -13.56 2.07
CA ILE A 225 -19.66 -13.30 0.88
C ILE A 225 -19.13 -14.10 -0.32
N VAL A 226 -17.83 -14.02 -0.63
CA VAL A 226 -17.25 -14.76 -1.76
C VAL A 226 -17.34 -16.28 -1.52
N GLY A 227 -17.11 -16.74 -0.29
CA GLY A 227 -17.23 -18.15 0.08
C GLY A 227 -18.62 -18.73 -0.21
N GLU A 228 -19.67 -17.96 0.04
CA GLU A 228 -21.05 -18.33 -0.28
C GLU A 228 -21.37 -18.29 -1.78
N LEU A 229 -20.76 -17.36 -2.53
CA LEU A 229 -21.00 -17.22 -3.97
C LEU A 229 -20.28 -18.30 -4.81
N VAL A 230 -19.12 -18.79 -4.35
CA VAL A 230 -18.22 -19.63 -5.15
C VAL A 230 -18.81 -21.01 -5.48
N ALA A 231 -19.45 -21.68 -4.52
CA ALA A 231 -19.98 -23.03 -4.76
C ALA A 231 -21.17 -23.03 -5.74
N PRO A 232 -22.23 -22.22 -5.55
CA PRO A 232 -23.34 -22.15 -6.51
C PRO A 232 -22.89 -21.68 -7.88
N THR A 233 -21.95 -20.73 -7.96
CA THR A 233 -21.37 -20.30 -9.24
C THR A 233 -20.69 -21.47 -9.94
N ALA A 234 -19.81 -22.21 -9.25
CA ALA A 234 -19.12 -23.36 -9.84
C ALA A 234 -20.09 -24.45 -10.31
N GLU A 235 -21.15 -24.72 -9.55
CA GLU A 235 -22.20 -25.68 -9.95
C GLU A 235 -22.94 -25.23 -11.21
N ALA A 236 -23.27 -23.94 -11.30
CA ALA A 236 -23.90 -23.36 -12.48
C ALA A 236 -23.00 -23.37 -13.70
N LEU A 237 -21.67 -23.20 -13.54
CA LEU A 237 -20.73 -23.32 -14.66
C LEU A 237 -20.55 -24.77 -15.11
N ALA A 238 -20.48 -25.71 -14.16
CA ALA A 238 -20.30 -27.13 -14.44
C ALA A 238 -21.52 -27.77 -15.13
N SER A 239 -22.73 -27.24 -14.89
CA SER A 239 -23.97 -27.72 -15.52
C SER A 239 -24.16 -27.25 -16.97
N ARG A 240 -23.32 -26.34 -17.45
CA ARG A 240 -23.34 -25.86 -18.84
C ARG A 240 -22.88 -26.95 -19.82
N PRO A 241 -23.32 -26.91 -21.09
CA PRO A 241 -23.02 -27.95 -22.07
C PRO A 241 -21.52 -28.26 -22.26
N GLY A 242 -20.63 -27.27 -22.15
CA GLY A 242 -19.18 -27.47 -22.19
C GLY A 242 -18.49 -27.54 -20.82
N GLY A 243 -19.25 -27.39 -19.72
CA GLY A 243 -18.76 -27.49 -18.35
C GLY A 243 -17.43 -26.77 -18.11
N ASN A 244 -16.43 -27.52 -17.63
CA ASN A 244 -15.10 -27.00 -17.30
C ASN A 244 -14.20 -26.75 -18.52
N GLU A 245 -14.59 -27.18 -19.72
CA GLU A 245 -13.85 -26.94 -20.98
C GLU A 245 -14.22 -25.59 -21.62
N GLU A 246 -15.28 -24.94 -21.13
CA GLU A 246 -15.62 -23.57 -21.55
C GLU A 246 -14.62 -22.54 -21.00
N ARG A 247 -14.45 -21.46 -21.75
CA ARG A 247 -13.58 -20.33 -21.38
C ARG A 247 -14.46 -19.22 -20.82
N PHE A 248 -14.29 -18.91 -19.54
CA PHE A 248 -15.13 -17.94 -18.85
C PHE A 248 -14.41 -16.61 -18.66
N LEU A 249 -15.03 -15.54 -19.15
CA LEU A 249 -14.58 -14.19 -18.88
C LEU A 249 -15.19 -13.70 -17.56
N VAL A 250 -14.36 -13.58 -16.53
CA VAL A 250 -14.77 -13.04 -15.23
C VAL A 250 -14.65 -11.51 -15.26
N THR A 251 -15.77 -10.85 -14.96
CA THR A 251 -15.89 -9.40 -14.89
C THR A 251 -16.59 -8.99 -13.60
N TRP A 252 -16.46 -7.73 -13.19
CA TRP A 252 -17.11 -7.25 -11.97
C TRP A 252 -17.37 -5.76 -11.96
N THR A 253 -18.42 -5.37 -11.22
CA THR A 253 -18.67 -4.00 -10.74
C THR A 253 -18.67 -4.03 -9.22
N ASP A 254 -17.55 -3.65 -8.62
CA ASP A 254 -17.31 -3.58 -7.17
C ASP A 254 -16.40 -2.38 -6.89
N GLU A 255 -16.96 -1.18 -6.98
CA GLU A 255 -16.19 0.06 -6.80
C GLU A 255 -15.82 0.29 -5.33
N LEU A 256 -16.66 -0.17 -4.41
CA LEU A 256 -16.47 0.02 -2.99
C LEU A 256 -15.25 -0.74 -2.45
N HIS A 257 -15.05 -1.97 -2.93
CA HIS A 257 -13.94 -2.83 -2.50
C HIS A 257 -12.87 -2.97 -3.57
N LEU A 258 -12.84 -2.06 -4.56
CA LEU A 258 -11.82 -2.00 -5.61
C LEU A 258 -11.66 -3.31 -6.38
N GLY A 259 -12.75 -4.05 -6.55
CA GLY A 259 -12.76 -5.33 -7.25
C GLY A 259 -12.24 -6.52 -6.44
N ALA A 260 -11.99 -6.37 -5.14
CA ALA A 260 -11.43 -7.44 -4.30
C ALA A 260 -12.25 -8.74 -4.41
N GLN A 261 -13.58 -8.64 -4.39
CA GLN A 261 -14.45 -9.81 -4.51
C GLN A 261 -14.39 -10.44 -5.92
N GLY A 262 -14.31 -9.62 -6.96
CA GLY A 262 -14.16 -10.09 -8.34
C GLY A 262 -12.84 -10.85 -8.59
N PHE A 263 -11.73 -10.35 -8.04
CA PHE A 263 -10.44 -11.06 -8.07
C PHE A 263 -10.47 -12.35 -7.25
N ALA A 264 -11.15 -12.34 -6.10
CA ALA A 264 -11.32 -13.54 -5.28
C ALA A 264 -12.12 -14.61 -6.04
N LEU A 265 -13.25 -14.24 -6.66
CA LEU A 265 -14.04 -15.15 -7.49
C LEU A 265 -13.22 -15.72 -8.66
N LEU A 266 -12.47 -14.88 -9.38
CA LEU A 266 -11.55 -15.32 -10.44
C LEU A 266 -10.56 -16.38 -9.93
N ASN A 267 -9.92 -16.13 -8.79
CA ASN A 267 -8.95 -17.07 -8.21
C ASN A 267 -9.60 -18.38 -7.77
N GLU A 268 -10.79 -18.31 -7.18
CA GLU A 268 -11.50 -19.48 -6.67
C GLU A 268 -12.03 -20.38 -7.78
N LEU A 269 -12.55 -19.79 -8.86
CA LEU A 269 -12.94 -20.56 -10.06
C LEU A 269 -11.72 -21.20 -10.73
N ALA A 270 -10.61 -20.48 -10.87
CA ALA A 270 -9.36 -21.06 -11.36
C ALA A 270 -8.87 -22.21 -10.49
N ARG A 271 -8.95 -22.06 -9.15
CA ARG A 271 -8.57 -23.09 -8.17
C ARG A 271 -9.43 -24.36 -8.27
N LYS A 272 -10.69 -24.21 -8.68
CA LYS A 272 -11.61 -25.32 -8.97
C LYS A 272 -11.43 -25.94 -10.36
N GLY A 273 -10.50 -25.43 -11.17
CA GLY A 273 -10.11 -26.03 -12.45
C GLY A 273 -10.84 -25.47 -13.68
N PHE A 274 -11.60 -24.37 -13.55
CA PHE A 274 -12.21 -23.69 -14.70
C PHE A 274 -11.17 -22.87 -15.48
N GLU A 275 -11.29 -22.82 -16.81
CA GLU A 275 -10.50 -21.89 -17.63
C GLU A 275 -11.11 -20.49 -17.55
N VAL A 276 -10.60 -19.67 -16.64
CA VAL A 276 -11.08 -18.31 -16.40
C VAL A 276 -10.04 -17.26 -16.74
N GLY A 277 -10.51 -16.12 -17.25
CA GLY A 277 -9.69 -14.94 -17.46
C GLY A 277 -10.41 -13.65 -17.09
N ALA A 278 -9.66 -12.57 -16.93
CA ALA A 278 -10.16 -11.22 -16.72
C ALA A 278 -9.93 -10.36 -17.96
N ILE A 279 -10.70 -9.29 -18.09
CA ILE A 279 -10.52 -8.30 -19.17
C ILE A 279 -9.18 -7.56 -19.06
N THR A 280 -8.69 -7.06 -20.19
CA THR A 280 -7.38 -6.41 -20.34
C THR A 280 -7.14 -5.24 -19.38
N ARG A 281 -8.18 -4.49 -18.98
CA ARG A 281 -8.05 -3.43 -17.96
C ARG A 281 -7.54 -3.92 -16.59
N TYR A 282 -7.74 -5.20 -16.28
CA TYR A 282 -7.31 -5.81 -15.03
C TYR A 282 -5.99 -6.59 -15.18
N ARG A 283 -5.31 -6.48 -16.33
CA ARG A 283 -4.06 -7.20 -16.63
C ARG A 283 -2.97 -7.04 -15.57
N ALA A 284 -2.85 -5.85 -14.97
CA ALA A 284 -1.82 -5.58 -13.97
C ALA A 284 -2.02 -6.42 -12.70
N GLN A 285 -3.27 -6.58 -12.26
CA GLN A 285 -3.61 -7.33 -11.04
C GLN A 285 -3.87 -8.82 -11.32
N ALA A 286 -4.58 -9.14 -12.42
CA ALA A 286 -4.88 -10.52 -12.81
C ALA A 286 -3.67 -11.25 -13.42
N THR A 287 -2.60 -10.52 -13.76
CA THR A 287 -1.42 -10.96 -14.53
C THR A 287 -1.71 -11.28 -16.00
N GLY A 288 -0.71 -11.07 -16.86
CA GLY A 288 -0.90 -11.10 -18.32
C GLY A 288 -1.37 -12.44 -18.90
N TYR A 289 -1.07 -13.56 -18.25
CA TYR A 289 -1.47 -14.88 -18.72
C TYR A 289 -2.91 -15.26 -18.35
N ARG A 290 -3.58 -14.46 -17.51
CA ARG A 290 -5.00 -14.62 -17.16
C ARG A 290 -5.89 -13.58 -17.85
N VAL A 291 -5.39 -12.92 -18.89
CA VAL A 291 -6.19 -11.99 -19.69
C VAL A 291 -6.93 -12.78 -20.76
N LEU A 292 -8.24 -12.57 -20.87
CA LEU A 292 -9.10 -13.18 -21.88
C LEU A 292 -9.89 -12.07 -22.60
N GLU A 293 -9.82 -12.07 -23.93
CA GLU A 293 -10.61 -11.12 -24.73
C GLU A 293 -12.07 -11.59 -24.81
N PRO A 294 -13.07 -10.69 -24.77
CA PRO A 294 -14.48 -11.07 -24.83
C PRO A 294 -14.85 -11.98 -26.00
N ALA A 295 -14.22 -11.78 -27.16
CA ALA A 295 -14.45 -12.60 -28.36
C ALA A 295 -13.94 -14.05 -28.23
N GLN A 296 -13.07 -14.32 -27.25
CA GLN A 296 -12.51 -15.65 -26.98
C GLN A 296 -13.26 -16.42 -25.91
N ALA A 297 -14.18 -15.75 -25.20
CA ALA A 297 -14.95 -16.33 -24.11
C ALA A 297 -16.18 -17.07 -24.65
N THR A 298 -16.50 -18.20 -24.03
CA THR A 298 -17.75 -18.94 -24.28
C THR A 298 -18.90 -18.33 -23.49
N ALA A 299 -18.61 -17.77 -22.31
CA ALA A 299 -19.56 -17.09 -21.45
C ALA A 299 -18.88 -16.04 -20.58
N VAL A 300 -19.68 -15.13 -20.06
CA VAL A 300 -19.27 -14.12 -19.09
C VAL A 300 -19.80 -14.50 -17.72
N VAL A 301 -18.92 -14.44 -16.73
CA VAL A 301 -19.26 -14.52 -15.30
C VAL A 301 -19.10 -13.13 -14.73
N HIS A 302 -20.17 -12.52 -14.26
CA HIS A 302 -20.15 -11.16 -13.75
C HIS A 302 -20.51 -11.10 -12.28
N LEU A 303 -19.64 -10.50 -11.46
CA LEU A 303 -19.94 -10.17 -10.08
C LEU A 303 -20.40 -8.72 -9.97
N ALA A 304 -21.64 -8.51 -9.54
CA ALA A 304 -22.19 -7.19 -9.26
C ALA A 304 -22.33 -6.98 -7.75
N ALA A 305 -21.73 -5.91 -7.23
CA ALA A 305 -21.89 -5.47 -5.85
C ALA A 305 -22.64 -4.14 -5.80
N GLY A 306 -23.66 -4.05 -4.94
CA GLY A 306 -24.51 -2.88 -4.76
C GLY A 306 -25.87 -3.01 -5.45
N THR A 307 -26.91 -2.42 -4.87
CA THR A 307 -28.32 -2.56 -5.31
C THR A 307 -28.49 -2.28 -6.80
N HIS A 308 -28.06 -1.09 -7.24
CA HIS A 308 -28.24 -0.65 -8.61
C HIS A 308 -27.52 -1.57 -9.61
N ARG A 309 -26.30 -2.03 -9.29
CA ARG A 309 -25.52 -2.92 -10.14
C ARG A 309 -26.15 -4.31 -10.27
N VAL A 310 -26.66 -4.85 -9.17
CA VAL A 310 -27.37 -6.14 -9.17
C VAL A 310 -28.65 -6.05 -10.02
N GLU A 311 -29.43 -4.98 -9.86
CA GLU A 311 -30.65 -4.76 -10.64
C GLU A 311 -30.37 -4.53 -12.13
N GLU A 312 -29.31 -3.77 -12.45
CA GLU A 312 -28.84 -3.55 -13.83
C GLU A 312 -28.57 -4.90 -14.53
N TRP A 313 -27.92 -5.84 -13.85
CA TRP A 313 -27.59 -7.15 -14.41
C TRP A 313 -28.78 -8.11 -14.46
N ARG A 314 -29.68 -8.08 -13.48
CA ARG A 314 -30.96 -8.82 -13.53
C ARG A 314 -31.82 -8.44 -14.74
N ALA A 315 -31.76 -7.17 -15.14
CA ALA A 315 -32.54 -6.67 -16.27
C ALA A 315 -31.93 -7.04 -17.64
N LYS A 316 -30.71 -7.58 -17.72
CA LYS A 316 -30.06 -7.89 -18.99
C LYS A 316 -30.64 -9.15 -19.65
N PRO A 317 -31.06 -9.09 -20.93
CA PRO A 317 -31.52 -10.27 -21.65
C PRO A 317 -30.46 -11.37 -21.76
N GLY A 318 -30.86 -12.62 -21.55
CA GLY A 318 -29.98 -13.79 -21.69
C GLY A 318 -28.95 -13.95 -20.57
N VAL A 319 -29.06 -13.17 -19.50
CA VAL A 319 -28.25 -13.30 -18.29
C VAL A 319 -29.06 -14.06 -17.23
N GLU A 320 -28.41 -15.00 -16.56
CA GLU A 320 -28.96 -15.78 -15.45
C GLU A 320 -28.24 -15.42 -14.16
N GLU A 321 -28.99 -15.14 -13.10
CA GLU A 321 -28.45 -15.01 -11.75
C GLU A 321 -28.20 -16.41 -11.17
N VAL A 322 -26.96 -16.71 -10.83
CA VAL A 322 -26.55 -18.05 -10.36
C VAL A 322 -26.24 -18.10 -8.87
N ALA A 323 -25.95 -16.96 -8.26
CA ALA A 323 -25.68 -16.85 -6.83
C ALA A 323 -25.95 -15.42 -6.35
N THR A 324 -26.51 -15.27 -5.15
CA THR A 324 -26.73 -13.95 -4.52
C THR A 324 -26.58 -14.05 -3.01
N VAL A 325 -25.92 -13.06 -2.43
CA VAL A 325 -25.80 -12.83 -0.99
C VAL A 325 -26.26 -11.39 -0.72
N ASP A 326 -27.28 -11.23 0.13
CA ASP A 326 -27.74 -9.93 0.61
C ASP A 326 -27.88 -9.97 2.13
N GLU A 327 -26.85 -9.47 2.82
CA GLU A 327 -26.79 -9.45 4.29
C GLU A 327 -27.62 -8.30 4.90
N ARG A 328 -28.20 -7.42 4.07
CA ARG A 328 -28.95 -6.26 4.55
C ARG A 328 -30.27 -6.68 5.18
N THR A 329 -30.56 -6.11 6.34
CA THR A 329 -31.89 -6.15 6.94
C THR A 329 -32.84 -5.18 6.23
N ALA A 330 -34.15 -5.28 6.53
CA ALA A 330 -35.11 -4.29 6.05
C ALA A 330 -34.78 -2.86 6.53
N GLY A 331 -34.24 -2.74 7.74
CA GLY A 331 -33.79 -1.46 8.28
C GLY A 331 -32.57 -0.90 7.55
N ASP A 332 -31.60 -1.75 7.20
CA ASP A 332 -30.42 -1.32 6.42
C ASP A 332 -30.83 -0.81 5.03
N ARG A 333 -31.82 -1.45 4.40
CA ARG A 333 -32.36 -0.99 3.10
C ARG A 333 -32.99 0.39 3.23
N SER A 334 -33.92 0.57 4.16
CA SER A 334 -34.55 1.88 4.40
C SER A 334 -33.53 2.97 4.73
N GLN A 335 -32.55 2.66 5.58
CA GLN A 335 -31.50 3.62 5.94
C GLN A 335 -30.61 3.98 4.75
N TYR A 336 -30.29 3.02 3.87
CA TYR A 336 -29.49 3.29 2.68
C TYR A 336 -30.23 4.22 1.73
N ASP A 337 -31.52 3.95 1.48
CA ASP A 337 -32.36 4.74 0.57
C ASP A 337 -32.54 6.18 1.09
N GLU A 338 -32.70 6.35 2.40
CA GLU A 338 -32.74 7.66 3.07
C GLU A 338 -31.42 8.42 2.88
N LEU A 339 -30.27 7.77 3.19
CA LEU A 339 -28.96 8.39 3.04
C LEU A 339 -28.63 8.75 1.59
N GLN A 340 -29.00 7.89 0.64
CA GLN A 340 -28.82 8.13 -0.78
C GLN A 340 -29.60 9.38 -1.21
N SER A 341 -30.88 9.47 -0.83
CA SER A 341 -31.74 10.62 -1.14
C SER A 341 -31.15 11.91 -0.57
N GLU A 342 -30.72 11.88 0.69
CA GLU A 342 -30.09 13.02 1.35
C GLU A 342 -28.74 13.43 0.73
N VAL A 343 -27.98 12.47 0.18
CA VAL A 343 -26.72 12.73 -0.52
C VAL A 343 -27.00 13.40 -1.86
N VAL A 344 -27.97 12.90 -2.62
CA VAL A 344 -28.38 13.46 -3.91
C VAL A 344 -28.87 14.90 -3.72
N GLU A 345 -29.80 15.13 -2.79
CA GLU A 345 -30.31 16.46 -2.46
C GLU A 345 -29.18 17.40 -2.04
N GLY A 346 -28.28 16.95 -1.15
CA GLY A 346 -27.16 17.77 -0.70
C GLY A 346 -26.13 18.10 -1.79
N LEU A 347 -26.01 17.26 -2.84
CA LEU A 347 -25.19 17.56 -4.02
C LEU A 347 -25.89 18.55 -4.96
N GLU A 348 -27.20 18.41 -5.14
CA GLU A 348 -28.00 19.33 -5.96
C GLU A 348 -28.06 20.74 -5.34
N ASP A 349 -28.26 20.84 -4.03
CA ASP A 349 -28.22 22.11 -3.28
C ASP A 349 -26.86 22.82 -3.38
N ALA A 350 -25.79 22.05 -3.62
CA ALA A 350 -24.44 22.56 -3.80
C ALA A 350 -24.10 22.86 -5.27
N ASP A 351 -25.06 22.78 -6.19
CA ASP A 351 -24.88 22.96 -7.64
C ASP A 351 -23.93 21.93 -8.27
N LEU A 352 -23.95 20.69 -7.75
CA LEU A 352 -23.13 19.55 -8.17
C LEU A 352 -23.98 18.42 -8.78
N SER A 353 -24.95 18.76 -9.63
CA SER A 353 -25.85 17.78 -10.27
C SER A 353 -25.10 16.76 -11.14
N ASP A 354 -23.92 17.11 -11.66
CA ASP A 354 -23.03 16.18 -12.36
C ASP A 354 -22.59 15.02 -11.44
N LEU A 355 -22.32 15.31 -10.17
CA LEU A 355 -21.96 14.30 -9.16
C LEU A 355 -23.18 13.55 -8.64
N ALA A 356 -24.31 14.24 -8.46
CA ALA A 356 -25.57 13.61 -8.03
C ALA A 356 -25.96 12.45 -8.96
N SER A 357 -25.88 12.66 -10.28
CA SER A 357 -26.16 11.62 -11.28
C SER A 357 -25.22 10.40 -11.24
N ARG A 358 -24.09 10.52 -10.54
CA ARG A 358 -23.06 9.47 -10.44
C ARG A 358 -23.09 8.72 -9.12
N VAL A 359 -23.91 9.11 -8.14
CA VAL A 359 -23.97 8.46 -6.81
C VAL A 359 -24.26 6.97 -6.95
N ASP A 360 -25.26 6.61 -7.77
CA ASP A 360 -25.68 5.21 -7.95
C ASP A 360 -24.70 4.38 -8.78
N GLN A 361 -23.91 5.08 -9.59
CA GLN A 361 -22.92 4.45 -10.45
C GLN A 361 -21.58 4.27 -9.74
N ASN A 362 -21.19 5.21 -8.88
CA ASN A 362 -19.88 5.19 -8.23
C ASN A 362 -19.81 6.15 -7.02
N ALA A 363 -20.60 5.87 -5.98
CA ALA A 363 -20.57 6.63 -4.72
C ALA A 363 -19.17 6.72 -4.11
N PHE A 364 -18.31 5.71 -4.35
CA PHE A 364 -16.91 5.73 -3.92
C PHE A 364 -16.16 6.90 -4.55
N ALA A 365 -16.20 7.06 -5.87
CA ALA A 365 -15.51 8.14 -6.57
C ALA A 365 -16.07 9.52 -6.21
N VAL A 366 -17.40 9.63 -6.05
CA VAL A 366 -18.05 10.89 -5.63
C VAL A 366 -17.53 11.32 -4.25
N ALA A 367 -17.36 10.40 -3.30
CA ALA A 367 -16.88 10.72 -1.96
C ALA A 367 -15.46 11.35 -1.91
N PHE A 368 -14.65 11.18 -2.96
CA PHE A 368 -13.31 11.75 -3.07
C PHE A 368 -13.25 13.00 -3.94
N ASP A 369 -14.36 13.48 -4.51
CA ASP A 369 -14.36 14.74 -5.25
C ASP A 369 -14.23 15.91 -4.25
N PRO A 370 -13.22 16.79 -4.40
CA PRO A 370 -12.94 17.86 -3.45
C PRO A 370 -14.07 18.90 -3.37
N ARG A 371 -14.95 18.96 -4.38
CA ARG A 371 -16.11 19.87 -4.40
C ARG A 371 -17.20 19.43 -3.43
N VAL A 372 -17.23 18.16 -3.02
CA VAL A 372 -18.32 17.62 -2.20
C VAL A 372 -18.30 18.24 -0.79
N PRO A 373 -19.42 18.82 -0.32
CA PRO A 373 -19.51 19.39 1.03
C PRO A 373 -19.28 18.34 2.13
N GLU A 374 -18.69 18.76 3.24
CA GLU A 374 -18.40 17.86 4.38
C GLU A 374 -19.63 17.09 4.90
N PRO A 375 -20.82 17.71 5.07
CA PRO A 375 -22.01 16.98 5.50
C PRO A 375 -22.40 15.84 4.55
N VAL A 376 -22.24 16.04 3.23
CA VAL A 376 -22.50 15.02 2.21
C VAL A 376 -21.44 13.92 2.26
N ARG A 377 -20.16 14.29 2.45
CA ARG A 377 -19.06 13.31 2.60
C ARG A 377 -19.29 12.35 3.78
N VAL A 378 -19.78 12.85 4.91
CA VAL A 378 -20.10 12.01 6.09
C VAL A 378 -21.19 10.98 5.75
N LYS A 379 -22.23 11.37 5.03
CA LYS A 379 -23.30 10.47 4.61
C LYS A 379 -22.82 9.44 3.59
N LEU A 380 -22.03 9.85 2.59
CA LEU A 380 -21.35 8.95 1.65
C LEU A 380 -20.45 7.95 2.39
N ALA A 381 -19.68 8.40 3.38
CA ALA A 381 -18.85 7.52 4.20
C ALA A 381 -19.72 6.50 4.98
N ARG A 382 -20.88 6.90 5.47
CA ARG A 382 -21.83 5.99 6.13
C ARG A 382 -22.37 4.94 5.15
N MET A 383 -22.87 5.35 3.98
CA MET A 383 -23.37 4.43 2.93
C MET A 383 -22.33 3.36 2.55
N ARG A 384 -21.05 3.74 2.52
CA ARG A 384 -19.91 2.85 2.22
C ARG A 384 -19.60 1.81 3.29
N THR A 385 -20.12 1.98 4.50
CA THR A 385 -19.93 1.02 5.61
C THR A 385 -21.11 0.09 5.79
N MET A 386 -22.20 0.31 5.05
CA MET A 386 -23.38 -0.54 5.11
C MET A 386 -23.17 -1.82 4.28
N PRO A 387 -23.80 -2.95 4.63
CA PRO A 387 -23.75 -4.16 3.83
C PRO A 387 -24.35 -3.91 2.45
N TRP A 388 -23.78 -4.51 1.41
CA TRP A 388 -24.24 -4.39 0.02
C TRP A 388 -24.68 -5.75 -0.52
N PRO A 389 -25.74 -5.80 -1.34
CA PRO A 389 -26.09 -7.04 -2.02
C PRO A 389 -25.00 -7.36 -3.03
N THR A 390 -24.60 -8.62 -3.11
CA THR A 390 -23.62 -9.11 -4.08
C THR A 390 -24.20 -10.30 -4.82
N ALA A 391 -24.18 -10.26 -6.15
CA ALA A 391 -24.70 -11.33 -6.99
C ALA A 391 -23.72 -11.70 -8.09
N VAL A 392 -23.75 -12.98 -8.48
CA VAL A 392 -23.02 -13.50 -9.64
C VAL A 392 -24.01 -13.86 -10.72
N PHE A 393 -23.70 -13.41 -11.92
CA PHE A 393 -24.48 -13.63 -13.12
C PHE A 393 -23.66 -14.38 -14.16
N VAL A 394 -24.32 -15.23 -14.94
CA VAL A 394 -23.73 -15.91 -16.09
C VAL A 394 -24.52 -15.52 -17.33
N GLY A 395 -23.82 -15.11 -18.39
CA GLY A 395 -24.47 -14.68 -19.62
C GLY A 395 -23.64 -14.95 -20.88
N PRO A 396 -24.20 -14.64 -22.06
CA PRO A 396 -23.48 -14.77 -23.32
C PRO A 396 -22.28 -13.82 -23.36
N PRO A 397 -21.27 -14.07 -24.21
CA PRO A 397 -20.10 -13.19 -24.34
C PRO A 397 -20.45 -11.72 -24.64
N THR A 398 -21.58 -11.48 -25.30
CA THR A 398 -22.11 -10.14 -25.61
C THR A 398 -22.59 -9.37 -24.39
N SER A 399 -22.76 -10.00 -23.23
CA SER A 399 -23.14 -9.31 -21.98
C SER A 399 -21.95 -8.66 -21.27
N ALA A 400 -20.72 -8.96 -21.71
CA ALA A 400 -19.51 -8.35 -21.15
C ALA A 400 -19.63 -6.81 -21.19
N PRO A 401 -19.28 -6.11 -20.10
CA PRO A 401 -19.23 -4.66 -20.14
C PRO A 401 -18.26 -4.22 -21.24
N ALA A 402 -18.66 -3.20 -22.01
CA ALA A 402 -17.82 -2.64 -23.06
C ALA A 402 -16.44 -2.29 -22.48
N THR A 403 -15.39 -2.68 -23.20
CA THR A 403 -14.03 -2.33 -22.83
C THR A 403 -13.88 -0.82 -23.05
N PRO A 404 -13.62 -0.01 -22.01
CA PRO A 404 -13.38 1.41 -22.20
C PRO A 404 -12.06 1.67 -22.94
#